data_AF-A0A177JB67-F1
#
_entry.id   AF-A0A177JB67-F1
#
_cell.length_a   1.000
_cell.length_b   1.000
_cell.length_c   1.000
_cell.angle_alpha   90.00
_cell.angle_beta   90.00
_cell.angle_gamma   90.00
#
_symmetry.space_group_name_H-M   'P 1'
#
loop_
_entity.id
_entity.type
_entity.pdbx_description
1 polymer ?
#
loop_
_entity_poly.entity_id
_entity_poly.type
_entity_poly.pdbx_seq_one_letter_code
_entity_poly.pdbx_strand_id
1 'polypeptide(L)' 'MNQLFRLPQVGEADAIAEPSADLRVPFAQSGTFVCKFIIGEPSDQAVCCGAPVADGKSWCAYHRRIVFEPARPGRVR' A
#
# COMPACT_ATOMS: atom_id res chain seq x y z
N MET A 1 41.79 -7.65 13.21
CA MET A 1 41.01 -6.79 12.30
C MET A 1 39.53 -7.03 12.58
N ASN A 2 38.84 -6.12 13.29
CA ASN A 2 37.41 -6.25 13.60
C ASN A 2 36.61 -5.36 12.65
N GLN A 3 36.04 -5.97 11.61
CA GLN A 3 35.10 -5.31 10.69
C GLN A 3 33.76 -5.14 11.42
N LEU A 4 33.53 -3.95 11.96
CA LEU A 4 32.23 -3.52 12.43
C LEU A 4 31.31 -3.39 11.21
N PHE A 5 30.45 -4.39 11.00
CA PHE A 5 29.36 -4.30 10.03
C PHE A 5 28.39 -3.22 10.50
N ARG A 6 28.56 -2.02 9.95
CA ARG A 6 27.60 -0.92 10.10
C ARG A 6 26.35 -1.32 9.33
N LEU A 7 25.33 -1.80 10.04
CA LEU A 7 24.00 -1.96 9.45
C LEU A 7 23.58 -0.61 8.85
N PRO A 8 23.06 -0.57 7.61
CA PRO A 8 22.52 0.66 7.07
C PRO A 8 21.34 1.07 7.93
N GLN A 9 21.42 2.27 8.49
CA GLN A 9 20.29 2.92 9.14
C GLN A 9 19.21 3.05 8.08
N VAL A 10 18.21 2.17 8.13
CA VAL A 10 16.96 2.34 7.40
C VAL A 10 16.37 3.61 7.98
N GLY A 11 16.57 4.72 7.27
CA GLY A 11 16.03 6.01 7.68
C GLY A 11 14.55 5.84 8.00
N GLU A 12 14.11 6.50 9.07
CA GLU A 12 12.71 6.67 9.45
C GLU A 12 11.97 7.25 8.25
N ALA A 13 11.54 6.36 7.36
CA ALA A 13 10.62 6.66 6.30
C ALA A 13 9.30 6.90 7.01
N ASP A 14 8.87 8.17 7.01
CA ASP A 14 7.55 8.64 7.41
C ASP A 14 6.54 7.50 7.34
N ALA A 15 6.17 6.97 8.51
CA ALA A 15 5.48 5.69 8.60
C ALA A 15 4.10 5.86 8.00
N ILE A 16 3.93 5.48 6.72
CA ILE A 16 2.64 5.56 6.03
C ILE A 16 1.64 4.72 6.85
N ALA A 17 0.70 5.40 7.49
CA ALA A 17 -0.29 4.78 8.36
C ALA A 17 -1.30 3.96 7.56
N GLU A 18 -1.88 2.96 8.22
CA GLU A 18 -2.99 2.20 7.66
C GLU A 18 -4.23 3.12 7.50
N PRO A 19 -4.94 3.06 6.36
CA PRO A 19 -6.13 3.88 6.15
C PRO A 19 -7.29 3.51 7.09
N SER A 20 -8.10 4.50 7.48
CA SER A 20 -9.26 4.30 8.37
C SER A 20 -10.26 3.29 7.81
N ALA A 21 -10.84 2.50 8.71
CA ALA A 21 -11.95 1.59 8.40
C ALA A 21 -13.20 2.33 7.90
N ASP A 22 -13.39 3.60 8.25
CA ASP A 22 -14.55 4.39 7.83
C ASP A 22 -14.56 4.70 6.33
N LEU A 23 -13.40 4.57 5.67
CA LEU A 23 -13.27 4.77 4.23
C LEU A 23 -13.65 3.51 3.43
N ARG A 24 -13.93 2.40 4.10
CA ARG A 24 -14.20 1.12 3.44
C ARG A 24 -15.49 1.20 2.64
N VAL A 25 -15.44 0.64 1.43
CA VAL A 25 -16.57 0.65 0.50
C VAL A 25 -16.77 -0.72 -0.14
N PRO A 26 -18.00 -1.14 -0.49
CA PRO A 26 -18.22 -2.34 -1.28
C PRO A 26 -17.45 -2.27 -2.60
N PHE A 27 -16.79 -3.36 -3.00
CA PHE A 27 -15.98 -3.38 -4.23
C PHE A 27 -16.80 -3.03 -5.47
N ALA A 28 -18.02 -3.56 -5.56
CA ALA A 28 -18.96 -3.28 -6.65
C ALA A 28 -19.35 -1.79 -6.74
N GLN A 29 -19.23 -1.04 -5.65
CA GLN A 29 -19.56 0.40 -5.56
C GLN A 29 -18.30 1.28 -5.54
N SER A 30 -17.11 0.67 -5.65
CA SER A 30 -15.87 1.43 -5.59
C SER A 30 -15.71 2.27 -6.87
N GLY A 31 -15.68 3.59 -6.73
CA GLY A 31 -15.44 4.53 -7.84
C GLY A 31 -14.00 4.49 -8.37
N THR A 32 -13.69 5.30 -9.39
CA THR A 32 -12.37 5.30 -10.05
C THR A 32 -11.23 5.74 -9.14
N PHE A 33 -11.48 6.69 -8.23
CA PHE A 33 -10.45 7.37 -7.43
C PHE A 33 -10.34 6.84 -5.99
N VAL A 34 -10.71 5.58 -5.76
CA VAL A 34 -10.60 4.93 -4.45
C VAL A 34 -9.78 3.65 -4.52
N CYS A 35 -9.11 3.32 -3.41
CA CYS A 35 -8.23 2.17 -3.29
C CYS A 35 -9.01 0.86 -3.37
N LYS A 36 -8.60 0.01 -4.31
CA LYS A 36 -9.23 -1.28 -4.64
C LYS A 36 -8.67 -2.48 -3.87
N PHE A 37 -7.89 -2.24 -2.82
CA PHE A 37 -7.37 -3.36 -2.01
C PHE A 37 -8.53 -4.02 -1.27
N ILE A 38 -8.76 -5.32 -1.48
CA ILE A 38 -9.80 -6.09 -0.80
C ILE A 38 -9.35 -6.36 0.64
N ILE A 39 -10.21 -6.04 1.60
CA ILE A 39 -10.01 -6.32 3.02
C ILE A 39 -10.80 -7.59 3.36
N GLY A 40 -10.10 -8.62 3.82
CA GLY A 40 -10.70 -9.92 4.11
C GLY A 40 -10.80 -10.81 2.87
N GLU A 41 -11.87 -11.61 2.79
CA GLU A 41 -12.04 -12.61 1.74
C GLU A 41 -12.62 -12.02 0.44
N PRO A 42 -12.06 -12.38 -0.73
CA PRO A 42 -12.65 -12.01 -2.01
C PRO A 42 -13.97 -12.76 -2.22
N SER A 43 -15.05 -12.01 -2.42
CA SER A 43 -16.40 -12.51 -2.68
C SER A 43 -17.23 -11.43 -3.38
N ASP A 44 -18.48 -11.76 -3.74
CA ASP A 44 -19.42 -10.78 -4.29
C ASP A 44 -19.77 -9.66 -3.29
N GLN A 45 -19.52 -9.90 -2.00
CA GLN A 45 -19.68 -8.94 -0.91
C GLN A 45 -18.34 -8.33 -0.47
N ALA A 46 -17.29 -8.44 -1.31
CA ALA A 46 -15.97 -7.93 -0.99
C ALA A 46 -16.03 -6.43 -0.64
N VAL A 47 -15.31 -6.10 0.43
CA VAL A 47 -15.12 -4.72 0.89
C VAL A 47 -13.71 -4.30 0.55
N CYS A 48 -13.56 -3.09 0.01
CA CYS A 48 -12.27 -2.50 -0.29
C CYS A 48 -11.88 -1.44 0.73
N CYS A 49 -10.57 -1.21 0.83
CA CYS A 49 -9.94 -0.14 1.58
C CYS A 49 -10.64 1.23 1.37
N GLY A 50 -10.92 1.60 0.11
CA GLY A 50 -11.68 2.80 -0.24
C GLY A 50 -10.98 4.15 0.01
N ALA A 51 -9.78 4.15 0.62
CA ALA A 51 -8.98 5.37 0.75
C ALA A 51 -8.70 6.03 -0.61
N PRO A 52 -8.61 7.38 -0.68
CA PRO A 52 -8.39 8.08 -1.93
C PRO A 52 -7.06 7.67 -2.57
N VAL A 53 -7.07 7.57 -3.90
CA VAL A 53 -5.88 7.30 -4.70
C VAL A 53 -5.60 8.46 -5.64
N ALA A 54 -4.32 8.73 -5.88
CA ALA A 54 -3.93 9.66 -6.93
C ALA A 54 -4.33 9.09 -8.30
N ASP A 55 -4.53 9.98 -9.26
CA ASP A 55 -5.01 9.62 -10.60
C ASP A 55 -4.15 8.52 -11.27
N GLY A 56 -4.82 7.62 -11.99
CA GLY A 56 -4.23 6.47 -12.65
C GLY A 56 -3.70 5.36 -11.73
N LYS A 57 -4.01 5.37 -10.42
CA LYS A 57 -3.57 4.33 -9.47
C LYS A 57 -4.74 3.56 -8.88
N SER A 58 -4.55 2.26 -8.66
CA SER A 58 -5.57 1.40 -8.03
C SER A 58 -5.41 1.25 -6.51
N TRP A 59 -4.26 1.64 -5.94
CA TRP A 59 -3.93 1.43 -4.52
C TRP A 59 -3.41 2.70 -3.84
N CYS A 60 -3.82 2.92 -2.58
CA CYS A 60 -3.36 4.03 -1.75
C CYS A 60 -1.89 3.83 -1.35
N ALA A 61 -1.25 4.86 -0.79
CA ALA A 61 0.17 4.81 -0.42
C ALA A 61 0.52 3.61 0.48
N TYR A 62 -0.36 3.26 1.43
CA TYR A 62 -0.20 2.10 2.30
C TYR A 62 -0.25 0.78 1.50
N HIS A 63 -1.36 0.52 0.80
CA HIS A 63 -1.55 -0.75 0.08
C HIS A 63 -0.63 -0.93 -1.13
N ARG A 64 -0.04 0.14 -1.67
CA ARG A 64 1.01 0.02 -2.68
C ARG A 64 2.25 -0.71 -2.15
N ARG A 65 2.56 -0.60 -0.86
CA ARG A 65 3.70 -1.31 -0.24
C ARG A 65 3.44 -2.81 -0.09
N ILE A 66 2.18 -3.22 -0.12
CA ILE A 66 1.76 -4.62 -0.02
C ILE A 66 1.71 -5.24 -1.42
N VAL A 67 1.16 -4.52 -2.39
CA VAL A 67 0.97 -5.02 -3.76
C VAL A 67 2.25 -5.00 -4.60
N PHE A 68 3.10 -3.99 -4.41
CA PHE A 68 4.34 -3.89 -5.15
C PHE A 68 5.52 -4.38 -4.32
N GLU A 69 6.38 -5.17 -4.95
CA GLU A 69 7.69 -5.46 -4.38
C GLU A 69 8.45 -4.15 -4.12
N PRO A 70 9.12 -4.01 -2.96
CA PRO A 70 10.07 -2.92 -2.74
C PRO A 70 11.09 -2.91 -3.88
N ALA A 71 11.32 -1.74 -4.47
CA ALA A 71 12.28 -1.61 -5.56
C ALA A 71 13.65 -2.12 -5.06
N ARG A 72 14.16 -3.18 -5.68
CA ARG A 72 15.52 -3.66 -5.40
C ARG A 72 16.51 -2.54 -5.76
N PRO A 73 17.46 -2.20 -4.88
CA PRO A 73 18.47 -1.21 -5.21
C PRO A 73 19.19 -1.63 -6.50
N GLY A 74 19.17 -0.73 -7.50
CA GLY A 74 19.79 -0.95 -8.82
C GLY A 74 18.84 -1.24 -9.98
N ARG A 75 17.53 -1.44 -9.74
CA ARG A 75 16.55 -1.51 -10.84
C ARG A 75 15.94 -0.12 -11.08
N VAL A 76 16.47 0.60 -12.06
CA VAL A 76 15.83 1.81 -12.60
C VAL A 76 14.51 1.38 -13.23
N ARG A 77 13.40 2.01 -12.83
CA ARG A 77 12.08 1.85 -13.44
C ARG A 77 11.88 2.87 -14.53
#